data_AF-A0A0W0EVB8-F1
#
_entry.id   AF-A0A0W0EVB8-F1
#
_cell.length_a   1.000
_cell.length_b   1.000
_cell.length_c   1.000
_cell.angle_alpha   90.00
_cell.angle_beta   90.00
_cell.angle_gamma   90.00
#
_symmetry.space_group_name_H-M   'P 1'
#
loop_
_entity.id
_entity.type
_entity.pdbx_description
1 polymer ?
#
loop_
_entity_poly.entity_id
_entity_poly.type
_entity_poly.pdbx_seq_one_letter_code
_entity_poly.pdbx_strand_id
1 'polypeptide(L)'
;MGIDTVFLAGVTAASCVRATAVDAFFLGYDVQIIKSAVAASTPAQLKTSLAEISQHYAVIIHHRDLEQILFDPTLPTVYYVNGSIPSWRVQLLLAEKRVAYNPRRVHVMSTPKETRTPQFVEINTRCKTPVLVESDGTKIIESQAILQYLDVYYPPSFTPMTTDKEAYRLCLQRFHESENLHNACEGLEYGFLDPSDIDSAKETAMIDSLGATMEELGFWETYTRQTDYVAGNDFTIADCSFYPVIQYLVHRGLKLDGEEWHSLRAYVERVSARNGEIEAAPVGWKKTGKVDLFAKASRLKGV
;
A
#
# COMPACT_ATOMS: atom_id res chain seq x y z
N MET A 1 -9.88 16.63 17.73
CA MET A 1 -8.96 15.76 16.96
C MET A 1 -8.10 14.85 17.85
N GLY A 2 -8.08 15.01 19.19
CA GLY A 2 -7.30 14.10 20.05
C GLY A 2 -5.78 14.15 19.83
N ILE A 3 -5.30 15.17 19.11
CA ILE A 3 -3.88 15.39 18.83
C ILE A 3 -3.31 16.15 20.01
N ASP A 4 -2.38 15.53 20.71
CA ASP A 4 -1.61 16.13 21.81
C ASP A 4 -0.17 16.47 21.39
N THR A 5 0.35 15.87 20.32
CA THR A 5 1.76 15.95 19.94
C THR A 5 1.93 16.62 18.57
N VAL A 6 2.95 17.47 18.43
CA VAL A 6 3.32 18.13 17.17
C VAL A 6 4.80 17.89 16.85
N PHE A 7 5.05 17.30 15.68
CA PHE A 7 6.40 17.13 15.14
C PHE A 7 6.75 18.26 14.17
N LEU A 8 7.84 18.97 14.44
CA LEU A 8 8.28 20.13 13.68
C LEU A 8 9.54 19.83 12.86
N ALA A 9 9.50 20.27 11.61
CA ALA A 9 10.60 20.31 10.65
C ALA A 9 10.59 21.67 9.92
N GLY A 10 11.72 22.13 9.40
CA GLY A 10 11.76 23.42 8.71
C GLY A 10 13.15 23.96 8.39
N VAL A 11 13.20 24.95 7.49
CA VAL A 11 14.46 25.42 6.90
C VAL A 11 15.24 26.37 7.82
N THR A 12 14.56 27.05 8.76
CA THR A 12 15.22 28.04 9.63
C THR A 12 14.88 27.81 11.09
N ALA A 13 15.78 27.12 11.79
CA ALA A 13 15.69 26.83 13.22
C ALA A 13 15.40 28.08 14.05
N ALA A 14 16.09 29.18 13.76
CA ALA A 14 16.01 30.42 14.53
C ALA A 14 14.72 31.24 14.29
N SER A 15 13.94 30.91 13.27
CA SER A 15 12.76 31.68 12.84
C SER A 15 11.51 30.80 12.83
N CYS A 16 11.11 30.27 11.68
CA CYS A 16 9.84 29.55 11.53
C CYS A 16 9.71 28.38 12.52
N VAL A 17 10.76 27.57 12.69
CA VAL A 17 10.71 26.42 13.60
C VAL A 17 10.55 26.87 15.04
N ARG A 18 11.31 27.88 15.48
CA ARG A 18 11.21 28.44 16.84
C ARG A 18 9.84 29.06 17.10
N ALA A 19 9.35 29.88 16.18
CA ALA A 19 8.06 30.55 16.32
C ALA A 19 6.93 29.53 16.47
N THR A 20 6.90 28.50 15.60
CA THR A 20 5.90 27.43 15.69
C THR A 20 6.05 26.60 16.97
N ALA A 21 7.27 26.29 17.40
CA ALA A 21 7.51 25.53 18.64
C ALA A 21 6.98 26.26 19.87
N VAL A 22 7.24 27.57 19.97
CA VAL A 22 6.76 28.41 21.06
C VAL A 22 5.23 28.46 21.09
N ASP A 23 4.60 28.67 19.93
CA ASP A 23 3.14 28.74 19.83
C ASP A 23 2.48 27.41 20.22
N ALA A 24 2.97 26.29 19.66
CA ALA A 24 2.47 24.95 19.98
C ALA A 24 2.64 24.62 21.48
N PHE A 25 3.77 24.99 22.09
CA PHE A 25 4.01 24.79 23.51
C PHE A 25 2.99 25.55 24.37
N PHE A 26 2.70 26.81 24.06
CA PHE A 26 1.73 27.60 24.82
C PHE A 26 0.28 27.16 24.58
N LEU A 27 0.00 26.48 23.48
CA LEU A 27 -1.28 25.82 23.22
C LEU A 27 -1.42 24.46 23.93
N GLY A 28 -0.36 23.98 24.61
CA GLY A 28 -0.39 22.76 25.42
C GLY A 28 -0.05 21.49 24.65
N TYR A 29 0.56 21.58 23.47
CA TYR A 29 1.03 20.41 22.73
C TYR A 29 2.35 19.87 23.31
N ASP A 30 2.57 18.56 23.23
CA ASP A 30 3.90 17.96 23.30
C ASP A 30 4.66 18.26 22.00
N VAL A 31 5.67 19.12 22.07
CA VAL A 31 6.37 19.63 20.89
C VAL A 31 7.67 18.88 20.69
N GLN A 32 7.83 18.29 19.51
CA GLN A 32 8.98 17.48 19.13
C GLN A 32 9.65 18.09 17.89
N ILE A 33 10.96 18.34 17.92
CA ILE A 33 11.72 18.85 16.76
C ILE A 33 12.60 17.76 16.17
N ILE A 34 12.42 17.48 14.88
CA ILE A 34 13.19 16.46 14.15
C ILE A 34 14.51 17.09 13.70
N LYS A 35 15.58 16.88 14.47
CA LYS A 35 16.89 17.52 14.27
C LYS A 35 17.42 17.44 12.84
N SER A 36 17.30 16.28 12.19
CA SER A 36 17.79 16.05 10.83
C SER A 36 16.93 16.68 9.73
N ALA A 37 15.73 17.14 10.07
CA ALA A 37 14.81 17.82 9.16
C ALA A 37 14.73 19.33 9.47
N VAL A 38 15.68 19.86 10.24
CA VAL A 38 15.80 21.28 10.54
C VAL A 38 17.13 21.82 10.06
N ALA A 39 17.08 22.97 9.37
CA ALA A 39 18.26 23.67 8.88
C ALA A 39 18.42 25.06 9.51
N ALA A 40 19.60 25.65 9.31
CA ALA A 40 19.90 27.05 9.59
C ALA A 40 21.00 27.51 8.62
N SER A 41 21.32 28.81 8.59
CA SER A 41 22.33 29.36 7.68
C SER A 41 23.73 28.81 7.94
N THR A 42 24.02 28.39 9.18
CA THR A 42 25.27 27.72 9.55
C THR A 42 25.04 26.59 10.56
N PRO A 43 25.93 25.58 10.62
CA PRO A 43 25.86 24.52 11.63
C PRO A 43 25.94 25.04 13.07
N ALA A 44 26.72 26.10 13.32
CA ALA A 44 26.82 26.74 14.63
C ALA A 44 25.48 27.37 15.04
N GLN A 45 24.84 28.10 14.13
CA GLN A 45 23.53 28.69 14.37
C GLN A 45 22.45 27.63 14.60
N LEU A 46 22.48 26.53 13.84
CA LEU A 46 21.57 25.40 14.04
C LEU A 46 21.72 24.84 15.46
N LYS A 47 22.97 24.59 15.90
CA LYS A 47 23.25 24.07 17.23
C LYS A 47 22.74 24.99 18.33
N THR A 48 23.02 26.30 18.23
CA THR A 48 22.55 27.29 19.22
C THR A 48 21.02 27.36 19.26
N SER A 49 20.38 27.47 18.10
CA SER A 49 18.92 27.60 18.01
C SER A 49 18.21 26.38 18.59
N LEU A 50 18.67 25.17 18.27
CA LEU A 50 18.09 23.95 18.82
C LEU A 50 18.30 23.86 20.34
N ALA A 51 19.46 24.29 20.85
CA ALA A 51 19.72 24.33 22.29
C ALA A 51 18.74 25.26 23.02
N GLU A 52 18.55 26.49 22.50
CA GLU A 52 17.61 27.46 23.06
C GLU A 52 16.17 26.94 23.04
N ILE A 53 15.73 26.35 21.92
CA ILE A 53 14.38 25.79 21.82
C ILE A 53 14.20 24.64 22.80
N SER A 54 15.21 23.77 22.93
CA SER A 54 15.17 22.58 23.77
C SER A 54 15.08 22.87 25.27
N GLN A 55 15.46 24.07 25.70
CA GLN A 55 15.39 24.45 27.11
C GLN A 55 13.95 24.68 27.60
N HIS A 56 13.04 25.05 26.70
CA HIS A 56 11.74 25.58 27.13
C HIS A 56 10.54 25.12 26.31
N TYR A 57 10.71 24.82 25.02
CA TYR A 57 9.57 24.76 24.11
C TYR A 57 9.40 23.44 23.38
N ALA A 58 10.45 22.61 23.26
CA ALA A 58 10.34 21.34 22.55
C ALA A 58 11.40 20.33 22.97
N VAL A 59 11.14 19.04 22.76
CA VAL A 59 12.14 17.99 22.83
C VAL A 59 12.80 17.83 21.46
N ILE A 60 14.14 17.73 21.43
CA ILE A 60 14.88 17.51 20.18
C ILE A 60 15.08 16.02 19.98
N ILE A 61 14.48 15.49 18.92
CA ILE A 61 14.56 14.08 18.55
C ILE A 61 15.33 13.89 17.26
N HIS A 62 15.80 12.67 17.03
CA HIS A 62 16.37 12.26 15.75
C HIS A 62 15.29 11.57 14.90
N HIS A 63 15.36 11.68 13.57
CA HIS A 63 14.37 11.01 12.70
C HIS A 63 14.25 9.50 12.92
N ARG A 64 15.31 8.87 13.44
CA ARG A 64 15.34 7.43 13.75
C ARG A 64 14.47 7.08 14.96
N ASP A 65 14.19 8.05 15.82
CA ASP A 65 13.40 7.87 17.04
C ASP A 65 11.90 8.03 16.75
N LEU A 66 11.53 8.69 15.63
CA LEU A 66 10.13 8.87 15.22
C LEU A 66 9.39 7.55 15.12
N GLU A 67 10.05 6.50 14.63
CA GLU A 67 9.46 5.18 14.53
C GLU A 67 9.14 4.53 15.87
N GLN A 68 9.81 4.92 16.96
CA GLN A 68 9.47 4.47 18.31
C GLN A 68 8.41 5.36 18.95
N ILE A 69 8.46 6.66 18.67
CA ILE A 69 7.52 7.64 19.24
C ILE A 69 6.12 7.49 18.61
N LEU A 70 6.06 7.28 17.30
CA LEU A 70 4.80 7.05 16.56
C LEU A 70 4.29 5.61 16.69
N PHE A 71 5.07 4.72 17.30
CA PHE A 71 4.66 3.34 17.50
C PHE A 71 3.74 3.25 18.71
N ASP A 72 2.51 2.84 18.47
CA ASP A 72 1.56 2.54 19.53
C ASP A 72 1.57 1.02 19.79
N PRO A 73 2.10 0.53 20.93
CA PRO A 73 2.16 -0.90 21.23
C PRO A 73 0.77 -1.56 21.36
N THR A 74 -0.30 -0.77 21.47
CA THR A 74 -1.69 -1.27 21.53
C THR A 74 -2.29 -1.49 20.14
N LEU A 75 -1.66 -0.96 19.09
CA LEU A 75 -2.12 -1.12 17.71
C LEU A 75 -1.41 -2.27 17.00
N PRO A 76 -2.09 -2.96 16.07
CA PRO A 76 -1.44 -3.93 15.23
C PRO A 76 -0.36 -3.27 14.35
N THR A 77 0.67 -4.02 14.00
CA THR A 77 1.74 -3.60 13.09
C THR A 77 1.56 -4.26 11.73
N VAL A 78 1.69 -3.48 10.65
CA VAL A 78 1.61 -4.00 9.28
C VAL A 78 2.94 -3.79 8.57
N TYR A 79 3.64 -4.88 8.31
CA TYR A 79 4.81 -4.88 7.44
C TYR A 79 4.36 -4.93 5.99
N TYR A 80 4.74 -3.95 5.18
CA TYR A 80 4.24 -3.79 3.82
C TYR A 80 5.30 -3.31 2.85
N VAL A 81 5.10 -3.56 1.55
CA VAL A 81 5.93 -2.99 0.47
C VAL A 81 5.06 -2.03 -0.33
N ASN A 82 5.50 -0.78 -0.46
CA ASN A 82 4.80 0.23 -1.26
C ASN A 82 4.71 -0.18 -2.73
N GLY A 83 3.49 -0.29 -3.26
CA GLY A 83 3.23 -0.71 -4.65
C GLY A 83 3.17 -2.23 -4.87
N SER A 84 3.28 -3.04 -3.81
CA SER A 84 3.03 -4.49 -3.88
C SER A 84 1.53 -4.76 -3.82
N ILE A 85 1.01 -5.54 -4.78
CA ILE A 85 -0.41 -5.95 -4.83
C ILE A 85 -0.86 -6.55 -3.48
N PRO A 86 -0.21 -7.60 -2.93
CA PRO A 86 -0.58 -8.15 -1.63
C PRO A 86 -0.62 -7.14 -0.49
N SER A 87 0.32 -6.19 -0.46
CA SER A 87 0.39 -5.17 0.60
C SER A 87 -0.76 -4.18 0.49
N TRP A 88 -1.03 -3.73 -0.73
CA TRP A 88 -2.09 -2.77 -1.02
C TRP A 88 -3.48 -3.32 -0.67
N ARG A 89 -3.74 -4.61 -0.91
CA ARG A 89 -4.97 -5.29 -0.45
C ARG A 89 -5.28 -5.00 1.02
N VAL A 90 -4.29 -5.26 1.89
CA VAL A 90 -4.44 -5.09 3.34
C VAL A 90 -4.60 -3.62 3.72
N GLN A 91 -3.81 -2.73 3.12
CA GLN A 91 -3.90 -1.29 3.39
C GLN A 91 -5.26 -0.71 2.98
N LEU A 92 -5.79 -1.15 1.83
CA LEU A 92 -7.11 -0.73 1.34
C LEU A 92 -8.21 -1.12 2.33
N LEU A 93 -8.22 -2.38 2.80
CA LEU A 93 -9.22 -2.81 3.77
C LEU A 93 -9.10 -2.07 5.12
N LEU A 94 -7.88 -1.88 5.63
CA LEU A 94 -7.66 -1.12 6.88
C LEU A 94 -8.17 0.32 6.75
N ALA A 95 -7.92 0.98 5.62
CA ALA A 95 -8.36 2.34 5.35
C ALA A 95 -9.90 2.43 5.22
N GLU A 96 -10.54 1.48 4.52
CA GLU A 96 -12.00 1.39 4.42
C GLU A 96 -12.66 1.15 5.79
N LYS A 97 -12.04 0.34 6.65
CA LYS A 97 -12.51 0.05 8.01
C LYS A 97 -12.15 1.14 9.02
N ARG A 98 -11.30 2.11 8.67
CA ARG A 98 -10.76 3.13 9.57
C ARG A 98 -10.02 2.54 10.78
N VAL A 99 -9.28 1.45 10.56
CA VAL A 99 -8.48 0.79 11.59
C VAL A 99 -7.11 1.46 11.66
N ALA A 100 -6.77 2.01 12.82
CA ALA A 100 -5.43 2.50 13.10
C ALA A 100 -4.44 1.34 13.23
N TYR A 101 -3.23 1.51 12.70
CA TYR A 101 -2.18 0.50 12.75
C TYR A 101 -0.80 1.17 12.69
N ASN A 102 0.24 0.45 13.11
CA ASN A 102 1.62 0.86 12.96
C ASN A 102 2.17 0.44 11.58
N PRO A 103 2.38 1.36 10.62
CA PRO A 103 2.92 1.01 9.32
C PRO A 103 4.44 0.76 9.39
N ARG A 104 4.88 -0.41 8.91
CA ARG A 104 6.30 -0.76 8.75
C ARG A 104 6.61 -1.01 7.28
N ARG A 105 7.10 0.02 6.60
CA ARG A 105 7.49 -0.11 5.19
C ARG A 105 8.79 -0.89 5.07
N VAL A 106 8.77 -1.93 4.24
CA VAL A 106 9.91 -2.78 3.94
C VAL A 106 10.43 -2.46 2.53
N HIS A 107 11.75 -2.34 2.39
CA HIS A 107 12.41 -2.05 1.12
C HIS A 107 12.97 -3.35 0.51
N VAL A 108 12.27 -3.89 -0.49
CA VAL A 108 12.69 -5.14 -1.18
C VAL A 108 13.67 -4.93 -2.33
N MET A 109 13.89 -3.67 -2.72
CA MET A 109 14.85 -3.27 -3.76
C MET A 109 16.20 -2.83 -3.18
N SER A 110 16.36 -2.81 -1.85
CA SER A 110 17.63 -2.51 -1.20
C SER A 110 18.55 -3.72 -1.20
N THR A 111 19.84 -3.47 -0.97
CA THR A 111 20.87 -4.51 -0.79
C THR A 111 21.51 -4.34 0.59
N PRO A 112 21.35 -5.31 1.52
CA PRO A 112 20.55 -6.53 1.39
C PRO A 112 19.04 -6.24 1.36
N LYS A 113 18.25 -7.15 0.76
CA LYS A 113 16.78 -7.06 0.79
C LYS A 113 16.31 -7.17 2.23
N GLU A 114 15.56 -6.20 2.73
CA GLU A 114 15.14 -6.17 4.14
C GLU A 114 14.33 -7.40 4.54
N THR A 115 13.48 -7.93 3.64
CA THR A 115 12.70 -9.16 3.89
C THR A 115 13.55 -10.42 4.03
N ARG A 116 14.84 -10.38 3.71
CA ARG A 116 15.80 -11.49 3.80
C ARG A 116 16.74 -11.36 4.99
N THR A 117 16.60 -10.30 5.79
CA THR A 117 17.38 -10.15 7.03
C THR A 117 16.96 -11.20 8.05
N PRO A 118 17.87 -11.68 8.93
CA PRO A 118 17.52 -12.62 10.00
C PRO A 118 16.31 -12.15 10.83
N GLN A 119 16.26 -10.85 11.13
CA GLN A 119 15.19 -10.21 11.88
C GLN A 119 13.83 -10.34 11.18
N PHE A 120 13.77 -10.16 9.86
CA PHE A 120 12.51 -10.33 9.13
C PHE A 120 12.15 -11.81 8.95
N VAL A 121 13.12 -12.71 8.81
CA VAL A 121 12.88 -14.15 8.71
C VAL A 121 12.17 -14.68 9.97
N GLU A 122 12.49 -14.14 11.15
CA GLU A 122 11.78 -14.44 12.41
C GLU A 122 10.33 -13.95 12.41
N ILE A 123 10.02 -12.90 11.65
CA ILE A 123 8.65 -12.38 11.47
C ILE A 123 7.88 -13.27 10.48
N ASN A 124 8.45 -13.52 9.31
CA ASN A 124 7.87 -14.37 8.30
C ASN A 124 8.95 -15.16 7.57
N THR A 125 8.97 -16.48 7.79
CA THR A 125 9.95 -17.39 7.18
C THR A 125 9.84 -17.46 5.66
N ARG A 126 8.70 -17.09 5.07
CA ARG A 126 8.54 -16.95 3.60
C ARG A 126 9.22 -15.70 3.05
N CYS A 127 9.66 -14.79 3.91
CA CYS A 127 10.36 -13.58 3.54
C CYS A 127 9.53 -12.72 2.56
N LYS A 128 8.21 -12.64 2.78
CA LYS A 128 7.24 -11.90 1.96
C LYS A 128 6.45 -10.92 2.83
N THR A 129 5.91 -9.90 2.18
CA THR A 129 4.91 -8.98 2.73
C THR A 129 3.56 -9.18 2.00
N PRO A 130 2.43 -8.79 2.60
CA PRO A 130 2.30 -8.18 3.94
C PRO A 130 2.44 -9.19 5.09
N VAL A 131 2.69 -8.66 6.28
CA VAL A 131 2.53 -9.38 7.55
C VAL A 131 1.76 -8.47 8.49
N LEU A 132 0.67 -8.98 9.08
CA LEU A 132 -0.01 -8.35 10.20
C LEU A 132 0.54 -8.96 11.49
N VAL A 133 0.96 -8.12 12.43
CA VAL A 133 1.38 -8.53 13.76
C VAL A 133 0.47 -7.84 14.76
N GLU A 134 -0.37 -8.61 15.45
CA GLU A 134 -1.24 -8.11 16.51
C GLU A 134 -0.44 -7.54 17.69
N SER A 135 -1.11 -6.74 18.53
CA SER A 135 -0.48 -6.16 19.72
C SER A 135 0.02 -7.23 20.72
N ASP A 136 -0.58 -8.42 20.69
CA ASP A 136 -0.15 -9.59 21.49
C ASP A 136 1.01 -10.38 20.84
N GLY A 137 1.48 -9.96 19.66
CA GLY A 137 2.55 -10.59 18.90
C GLY A 137 2.09 -11.69 17.95
N THR A 138 0.79 -12.00 17.86
CA THR A 138 0.25 -12.97 16.89
C THR A 138 0.53 -12.50 15.46
N LYS A 139 1.08 -13.40 14.63
CA LYS A 139 1.49 -13.08 13.25
C LYS A 139 0.54 -13.73 12.25
N ILE A 140 0.00 -12.94 11.35
CA ILE A 140 -0.83 -13.38 10.23
C ILE A 140 -0.11 -13.03 8.93
N ILE A 141 0.02 -14.02 8.05
CA ILE A 141 0.64 -13.91 6.73
C ILE A 141 -0.38 -14.31 5.65
N GLU A 142 -0.03 -14.10 4.39
CA GLU A 142 -0.94 -14.21 3.23
C GLU A 142 -2.00 -13.10 3.20
N SER A 143 -1.94 -12.23 2.18
CA SER A 143 -2.79 -11.03 2.11
C SER A 143 -4.29 -11.35 2.25
N GLN A 144 -4.78 -12.40 1.59
CA GLN A 144 -6.18 -12.81 1.69
C GLN A 144 -6.56 -13.36 3.07
N ALA A 145 -5.68 -14.10 3.75
CA ALA A 145 -5.93 -14.54 5.11
C ALA A 145 -5.98 -13.34 6.07
N ILE A 146 -5.10 -12.35 5.88
CA ILE A 146 -5.13 -11.10 6.64
C ILE A 146 -6.45 -10.34 6.38
N LEU A 147 -6.93 -10.25 5.13
CA LEU A 147 -8.22 -9.61 4.83
C LEU A 147 -9.37 -10.28 5.57
N GLN A 148 -9.48 -11.61 5.53
CA GLN A 148 -10.53 -12.34 6.24
C GLN A 148 -10.44 -12.16 7.76
N TYR A 149 -9.23 -12.23 8.32
CA TYR A 149 -9.00 -12.02 9.74
C TYR A 149 -9.43 -10.61 10.17
N LEU A 150 -8.96 -9.58 9.47
CA LEU A 150 -9.36 -8.20 9.74
C LEU A 150 -10.88 -8.03 9.61
N ASP A 151 -11.50 -8.69 8.64
CA ASP A 151 -12.93 -8.56 8.43
C ASP A 151 -13.78 -9.10 9.58
N VAL A 152 -13.34 -10.20 10.19
CA VAL A 152 -14.01 -10.83 11.33
C VAL A 152 -13.77 -10.07 12.63
N TYR A 153 -12.54 -9.63 12.90
CA TYR A 153 -12.16 -9.13 14.22
C TYR A 153 -12.20 -7.61 14.36
N TYR A 154 -12.23 -6.86 13.26
CA TYR A 154 -12.28 -5.41 13.28
C TYR A 154 -13.60 -4.94 12.63
N PRO A 155 -14.57 -4.39 13.36
CA PRO A 155 -15.80 -3.88 12.74
C PRO A 155 -15.56 -2.57 11.95
N PRO A 156 -16.39 -2.25 10.93
CA PRO A 156 -17.51 -3.05 10.40
C PRO A 156 -17.04 -4.15 9.45
N SER A 157 -17.85 -5.21 9.25
CA SER A 157 -17.56 -6.24 8.25
C SER A 157 -17.90 -5.77 6.83
N PHE A 158 -17.03 -6.12 5.89
CA PHE A 158 -17.13 -5.95 4.45
C PHE A 158 -17.39 -7.29 3.74
N THR A 159 -17.70 -8.35 4.49
CA THR A 159 -18.23 -9.59 3.95
C THR A 159 -19.75 -9.59 4.16
N PRO A 160 -20.56 -9.90 3.13
CA PRO A 160 -22.00 -10.01 3.29
C PRO A 160 -22.40 -10.97 4.42
N MET A 161 -23.51 -10.67 5.08
CA MET A 161 -24.06 -11.49 6.15
C MET A 161 -24.29 -12.93 5.68
N THR A 162 -23.95 -13.92 6.50
CA THR A 162 -24.10 -15.35 6.16
C THR A 162 -25.56 -15.79 5.96
N THR A 163 -26.52 -14.98 6.43
CA THR A 163 -27.96 -15.17 6.19
C THR A 163 -28.35 -14.94 4.72
N ASP A 164 -27.59 -14.10 4.00
CA ASP A 164 -27.69 -13.99 2.53
C ASP A 164 -26.66 -14.92 1.89
N LYS A 165 -27.07 -16.17 1.71
CA LYS A 165 -26.20 -17.23 1.18
C LYS A 165 -25.64 -16.88 -0.21
N GLU A 166 -26.40 -16.20 -1.05
CA GLU A 166 -25.99 -15.92 -2.43
C GLU A 166 -24.96 -14.80 -2.48
N ALA A 167 -25.19 -13.71 -1.76
CA ALA A 167 -24.21 -12.63 -1.64
C ALA A 167 -22.90 -13.12 -0.99
N TYR A 168 -23.01 -13.93 0.08
CA TYR A 168 -21.84 -14.51 0.74
C TYR A 168 -21.05 -15.45 -0.20
N ARG A 169 -21.75 -16.33 -0.93
CA ARG A 169 -21.15 -17.23 -1.92
C ARG A 169 -20.40 -16.44 -3.00
N LEU A 170 -21.03 -15.41 -3.55
CA LEU A 170 -20.43 -14.59 -4.61
C LEU A 170 -19.20 -13.83 -4.11
N CYS A 171 -19.28 -13.21 -2.92
CA CYS A 171 -18.14 -12.57 -2.27
C CYS A 171 -16.97 -13.53 -2.08
N LEU A 172 -17.20 -14.70 -1.48
CA LEU A 172 -16.16 -15.69 -1.25
C LEU A 172 -15.52 -16.19 -2.56
N GLN A 173 -16.35 -16.44 -3.58
CA GLN A 173 -15.87 -16.87 -4.89
C GLN A 173 -14.96 -15.81 -5.52
N ARG A 174 -15.43 -14.57 -5.63
CA ARG A 174 -14.69 -13.47 -6.28
C ARG A 174 -13.45 -13.08 -5.51
N PHE A 175 -13.52 -13.17 -4.18
CA PHE A 175 -12.37 -12.99 -3.31
C PHE A 175 -11.22 -13.93 -3.72
N HIS A 176 -11.44 -15.25 -3.71
CA HIS A 176 -10.39 -16.20 -4.07
C HIS A 176 -10.05 -16.22 -5.57
N GLU A 177 -11.03 -16.03 -6.45
CA GLU A 177 -10.84 -16.01 -7.91
C GLU A 177 -9.94 -14.87 -8.37
N SER A 178 -9.84 -13.76 -7.61
CA SER A 178 -8.92 -12.66 -7.93
C SER A 178 -7.44 -13.07 -8.01
N GLU A 179 -7.06 -14.22 -7.45
CA GLU A 179 -5.72 -14.78 -7.62
C GLU A 179 -5.45 -15.26 -9.05
N ASN A 180 -6.48 -15.63 -9.83
CA ASN A 180 -6.29 -16.04 -11.22
C ASN A 180 -5.69 -14.91 -12.06
N LEU A 181 -6.23 -13.68 -11.94
CA LEU A 181 -5.67 -12.51 -12.61
C LEU A 181 -4.26 -12.18 -12.09
N HIS A 182 -4.04 -12.26 -10.77
CA HIS A 182 -2.73 -11.99 -10.17
C HIS A 182 -1.66 -12.97 -10.67
N ASN A 183 -2.00 -14.25 -10.76
CA ASN A 183 -1.11 -15.29 -11.28
C ASN A 183 -0.89 -15.17 -12.79
N ALA A 184 -1.95 -14.84 -13.55
CA ALA A 184 -1.87 -14.69 -15.01
C ALA A 184 -0.85 -13.62 -15.42
N CYS A 185 -0.71 -12.54 -14.64
CA CYS A 185 0.23 -11.47 -14.94
C CYS A 185 1.68 -11.69 -14.47
N GLU A 186 2.00 -12.77 -13.74
CA GLU A 186 3.33 -12.96 -13.13
C GLU A 186 4.47 -12.89 -14.17
N GLY A 187 4.30 -13.49 -15.34
CA GLY A 187 5.32 -13.49 -16.39
C GLY A 187 5.62 -12.10 -16.96
N LEU A 188 4.68 -11.14 -16.86
CA LEU A 188 4.90 -9.76 -17.29
C LEU A 188 5.99 -9.07 -16.44
N GLU A 189 6.19 -9.50 -15.20
CA GLU A 189 7.20 -8.93 -14.29
C GLU A 189 8.63 -9.11 -14.81
N TYR A 190 8.90 -10.08 -15.69
CA TYR A 190 10.20 -10.17 -16.37
C TYR A 190 10.52 -8.93 -17.21
N GLY A 191 9.51 -8.14 -17.59
CA GLY A 191 9.68 -6.85 -18.23
C GLY A 191 10.38 -5.79 -17.37
N PHE A 192 10.59 -6.03 -16.08
CA PHE A 192 11.44 -5.16 -15.23
C PHE A 192 12.93 -5.46 -15.32
N LEU A 193 13.31 -6.62 -15.83
CA LEU A 193 14.71 -7.01 -15.94
C LEU A 193 15.43 -6.15 -16.99
N ASP A 194 16.76 -6.10 -16.86
CA ASP A 194 17.58 -5.59 -17.95
C ASP A 194 17.39 -6.48 -19.18
N PRO A 195 17.27 -5.93 -20.40
CA PRO A 195 17.19 -6.74 -21.61
C PRO A 195 18.27 -7.82 -21.74
N SER A 196 19.46 -7.63 -21.16
CA SER A 196 20.51 -8.66 -21.17
C SER A 196 20.20 -9.90 -20.31
N ASP A 197 19.27 -9.77 -19.36
CA ASP A 197 18.88 -10.83 -18.43
C ASP A 197 17.62 -11.59 -18.90
N ILE A 198 17.03 -11.18 -20.03
CA ILE A 198 15.85 -11.79 -20.63
C ILE A 198 16.29 -12.84 -21.65
N ASP A 199 16.05 -14.11 -21.34
CA ASP A 199 16.27 -15.23 -22.25
C ASP A 199 14.95 -15.63 -22.95
N SER A 200 15.01 -16.54 -23.92
CA SER A 200 13.85 -16.98 -24.70
C SER A 200 12.73 -17.59 -23.85
N ALA A 201 13.06 -18.21 -22.70
CA ALA A 201 12.07 -18.75 -21.79
C ALA A 201 11.30 -17.62 -21.09
N LYS A 202 12.00 -16.56 -20.66
CA LYS A 202 11.36 -15.36 -20.09
C LYS A 202 10.56 -14.59 -21.14
N GLU A 203 11.03 -14.49 -22.37
CA GLU A 203 10.25 -13.88 -23.47
C GLU A 203 8.93 -14.65 -23.70
N THR A 204 9.01 -15.98 -23.76
CA THR A 204 7.82 -16.85 -23.91
C THR A 204 6.85 -16.64 -22.74
N ALA A 205 7.35 -16.64 -21.50
CA ALA A 205 6.54 -16.38 -20.32
C ALA A 205 5.87 -14.99 -20.34
N MET A 206 6.54 -13.95 -20.83
CA MET A 206 5.94 -12.63 -20.99
C MET A 206 4.80 -12.63 -22.02
N ILE A 207 4.96 -13.32 -23.15
CA ILE A 207 3.94 -13.41 -24.21
C ILE A 207 2.74 -14.22 -23.71
N ASP A 208 2.99 -15.35 -23.05
CA ASP A 208 1.94 -16.21 -22.51
C ASP A 208 1.15 -15.50 -21.41
N SER A 209 1.84 -14.85 -20.47
CA SER A 209 1.19 -14.03 -19.44
C SER A 209 0.42 -12.85 -20.00
N LEU A 210 0.88 -12.22 -21.09
CA LEU A 210 0.08 -11.20 -21.77
C LEU A 210 -1.25 -11.78 -22.27
N GLY A 211 -1.21 -12.93 -22.94
CA GLY A 211 -2.42 -13.62 -23.41
C GLY A 211 -3.37 -14.00 -22.27
N ALA A 212 -2.85 -14.69 -21.26
CA ALA A 212 -3.61 -15.13 -20.09
C ALA A 212 -4.21 -13.95 -19.31
N THR A 213 -3.47 -12.84 -19.16
CA THR A 213 -3.98 -11.64 -18.48
C THR A 213 -5.16 -11.05 -19.24
N MET A 214 -5.08 -10.95 -20.57
CA MET A 214 -6.19 -10.42 -21.38
C MET A 214 -7.43 -11.33 -21.36
N GLU A 215 -7.23 -12.66 -21.32
CA GLU A 215 -8.32 -13.63 -21.15
C GLU A 215 -8.99 -13.49 -19.79
N GLU A 216 -8.20 -13.41 -18.71
CA GLU A 216 -8.71 -13.21 -17.35
C GLU A 216 -9.53 -11.93 -17.23
N LEU A 217 -9.04 -10.81 -17.77
CA LEU A 217 -9.77 -9.54 -17.80
C LEU A 217 -11.15 -9.69 -18.47
N GLY A 218 -11.31 -10.58 -19.46
CA GLY A 218 -12.59 -10.88 -20.08
C GLY A 218 -13.64 -11.45 -19.12
N PHE A 219 -13.23 -12.31 -18.17
CA PHE A 219 -14.12 -12.80 -17.12
C PHE A 219 -14.55 -11.67 -16.18
N TRP A 220 -13.60 -10.83 -15.75
CA TRP A 220 -13.89 -9.72 -14.84
C TRP A 220 -14.73 -8.60 -15.46
N GLU A 221 -14.56 -8.33 -16.76
CA GLU A 221 -15.45 -7.47 -17.53
C GLU A 221 -16.89 -8.01 -17.54
N THR A 222 -17.04 -9.34 -17.72
CA THR A 222 -18.37 -9.98 -17.67
C THR A 222 -19.02 -9.83 -16.30
N TYR A 223 -18.24 -9.92 -15.22
CA TYR A 223 -18.75 -9.76 -13.86
C TYR A 223 -19.14 -8.31 -13.54
N THR A 224 -18.25 -7.36 -13.83
CA THR A 224 -18.47 -5.92 -13.56
C THR A 224 -19.52 -5.28 -14.47
N ARG A 225 -19.94 -5.95 -15.55
CA ARG A 225 -21.09 -5.55 -16.36
C ARG A 225 -22.43 -5.76 -15.65
N GLN A 226 -22.48 -6.70 -14.70
CA GLN A 226 -23.73 -7.09 -14.03
C GLN A 226 -23.99 -6.31 -12.75
N THR A 227 -22.93 -5.81 -12.11
CA THR A 227 -22.98 -5.22 -10.77
C THR A 227 -21.95 -4.10 -10.62
N ASP A 228 -22.15 -3.20 -9.65
CA ASP A 228 -21.23 -2.07 -9.42
C ASP A 228 -19.84 -2.49 -8.90
N TYR A 229 -19.75 -3.61 -8.19
CA TYR A 229 -18.53 -4.17 -7.60
C TYR A 229 -18.38 -5.64 -8.02
N VAL A 230 -17.22 -6.25 -7.77
CA VAL A 230 -16.95 -7.60 -8.33
C VAL A 230 -17.84 -8.69 -7.75
N ALA A 231 -18.40 -8.46 -6.56
CA ALA A 231 -19.20 -9.41 -5.82
C ALA A 231 -20.65 -8.95 -5.56
N GLY A 232 -21.12 -7.88 -6.21
CA GLY A 232 -22.44 -7.30 -5.95
C GLY A 232 -22.47 -5.80 -6.12
N ASN A 233 -23.50 -5.15 -5.59
CA ASN A 233 -23.64 -3.68 -5.66
C ASN A 233 -23.00 -2.96 -4.46
N ASP A 234 -22.55 -3.71 -3.45
CA ASP A 234 -21.82 -3.18 -2.31
C ASP A 234 -20.34 -3.56 -2.42
N PHE A 235 -19.47 -2.69 -1.90
CA PHE A 235 -18.04 -2.94 -1.84
C PHE A 235 -17.71 -3.96 -0.75
N THR A 236 -16.87 -4.94 -1.07
CA THR A 236 -16.56 -6.07 -0.19
C THR A 236 -15.06 -6.37 -0.10
N ILE A 237 -14.68 -7.35 0.73
CA ILE A 237 -13.32 -7.87 0.75
C ILE A 237 -12.88 -8.44 -0.62
N ALA A 238 -13.81 -8.84 -1.49
CA ALA A 238 -13.49 -9.29 -2.84
C ALA A 238 -12.91 -8.16 -3.69
N ASP A 239 -13.45 -6.94 -3.55
CA ASP A 239 -12.94 -5.75 -4.21
C ASP A 239 -11.57 -5.35 -3.64
N CYS A 240 -11.38 -5.46 -2.32
CA CYS A 240 -10.05 -5.29 -1.70
C CYS A 240 -9.01 -6.26 -2.26
N SER A 241 -9.42 -7.46 -2.69
CA SER A 241 -8.53 -8.47 -3.27
C SER A 241 -8.27 -8.23 -4.76
N PHE A 242 -9.30 -7.85 -5.52
CA PHE A 242 -9.24 -7.68 -6.98
C PHE A 242 -8.68 -6.33 -7.42
N TYR A 243 -9.18 -5.22 -6.86
CA TYR A 243 -8.85 -3.88 -7.32
C TYR A 243 -7.34 -3.59 -7.37
N PRO A 244 -6.54 -3.93 -6.33
CA PRO A 244 -5.09 -3.71 -6.39
C PRO A 244 -4.40 -4.42 -7.56
N VAL A 245 -4.92 -5.57 -8.01
CA VAL A 245 -4.38 -6.30 -9.17
C VAL A 245 -4.63 -5.51 -10.45
N ILE A 246 -5.88 -5.17 -10.75
CA ILE A 246 -6.21 -4.44 -11.99
C ILE A 246 -5.59 -3.04 -12.00
N GLN A 247 -5.58 -2.34 -10.86
CA GLN A 247 -4.98 -1.01 -10.78
C GLN A 247 -3.45 -1.05 -10.90
N TYR A 248 -2.81 -2.11 -10.39
CA TYR A 248 -1.40 -2.39 -10.69
C TYR A 248 -1.18 -2.51 -12.20
N LEU A 249 -1.99 -3.32 -12.90
CA LEU A 249 -1.87 -3.51 -14.34
C LEU A 249 -2.08 -2.21 -15.13
N VAL A 250 -3.06 -1.39 -14.76
CA VAL A 250 -3.27 -0.05 -15.34
C VAL A 250 -2.02 0.82 -15.16
N HIS A 251 -1.46 0.83 -13.96
CA HIS A 251 -0.20 1.53 -13.70
C HIS A 251 0.97 0.97 -14.53
N ARG A 252 0.92 -0.31 -14.92
CA ARG A 252 1.92 -0.99 -15.78
C ARG A 252 1.60 -0.96 -17.29
N GLY A 253 0.62 -0.17 -17.70
CA GLY A 253 0.35 0.08 -19.13
C GLY A 253 -0.85 -0.66 -19.70
N LEU A 254 -1.62 -1.38 -18.88
CA LEU A 254 -2.94 -1.87 -19.31
C LEU A 254 -3.83 -0.67 -19.68
N LYS A 255 -4.39 -0.70 -20.88
CA LYS A 255 -5.34 0.31 -21.36
C LYS A 255 -6.74 -0.25 -21.31
N LEU A 256 -7.65 0.51 -20.70
CA LEU A 256 -9.08 0.21 -20.60
C LEU A 256 -9.91 1.25 -21.38
N ASP A 257 -9.32 1.88 -22.39
CA ASP A 257 -9.96 2.90 -23.24
C ASP A 257 -10.87 2.30 -24.32
N GLY A 258 -10.64 1.03 -24.70
CA GLY A 258 -11.50 0.26 -25.60
C GLY A 258 -12.94 0.09 -25.08
N GLU A 259 -13.89 0.00 -26.02
CA GLU A 259 -15.31 -0.21 -25.71
C GLU A 259 -15.57 -1.58 -25.06
N GLU A 260 -14.74 -2.57 -25.35
CA GLU A 260 -14.82 -3.91 -24.75
C GLU A 260 -14.52 -3.91 -23.25
N TRP A 261 -13.86 -2.87 -22.71
CA TRP A 261 -13.47 -2.75 -21.30
C TRP A 261 -14.26 -1.70 -20.52
N HIS A 262 -15.43 -1.29 -21.03
CA HIS A 262 -16.18 -0.18 -20.43
C HIS A 262 -16.58 -0.45 -18.97
N SER A 263 -16.89 -1.70 -18.59
CA SER A 263 -17.36 -2.03 -17.25
C SER A 263 -16.20 -2.07 -16.27
N LEU A 264 -15.07 -2.66 -16.66
CA LEU A 264 -13.82 -2.60 -15.88
C LEU A 264 -13.32 -1.17 -15.70
N ARG A 265 -13.39 -0.33 -16.75
CA ARG A 265 -13.05 1.09 -16.64
C ARG A 265 -13.92 1.79 -15.59
N ALA A 266 -15.24 1.61 -15.67
CA ALA A 266 -16.16 2.18 -14.70
C ALA A 266 -15.92 1.64 -13.28
N TYR A 267 -15.60 0.35 -13.13
CA TYR A 267 -15.21 -0.27 -11.87
C TYR A 267 -13.96 0.36 -11.26
N VAL A 268 -12.88 0.47 -12.05
CA VAL A 268 -11.62 1.07 -11.60
C VAL A 268 -11.85 2.52 -11.16
N GLU A 269 -12.59 3.31 -11.95
CA GLU A 269 -12.92 4.69 -11.62
C GLU A 269 -13.71 4.76 -10.30
N ARG A 270 -14.72 3.91 -10.12
CA ARG A 270 -15.56 3.85 -8.92
C ARG A 270 -14.74 3.53 -7.67
N VAL A 271 -13.86 2.52 -7.72
CA VAL A 271 -13.03 2.14 -6.56
C VAL A 271 -11.95 3.18 -6.29
N SER A 272 -11.33 3.75 -7.33
CA SER A 272 -10.30 4.79 -7.18
C SER A 272 -10.79 6.08 -6.50
N ALA A 273 -12.10 6.34 -6.58
CA ALA A 273 -12.74 7.48 -5.94
C ALA A 273 -13.10 7.25 -4.46
N ARG A 274 -12.93 6.02 -3.94
CA ARG A 274 -13.23 5.72 -2.54
C ARG A 274 -12.18 6.33 -1.61
N ASN A 275 -12.63 6.82 -0.46
CA ASN A 275 -11.72 7.44 0.52
C ASN A 275 -10.66 6.47 1.05
N GLY A 276 -11.01 5.19 1.25
CA GLY A 276 -10.04 4.19 1.70
C GLY A 276 -8.94 3.97 0.67
N GLU A 277 -9.31 3.95 -0.61
CA GLU A 277 -8.35 3.83 -1.70
C GLU A 277 -7.48 5.07 -1.90
N ILE A 278 -8.04 6.28 -1.80
CA ILE A 278 -7.25 7.52 -1.85
C ILE A 278 -6.14 7.52 -0.77
N GLU A 279 -6.43 6.95 0.39
CA GLU A 279 -5.49 6.81 1.50
C GLU A 279 -4.49 5.65 1.32
N ALA A 280 -4.95 4.51 0.80
CA ALA A 280 -4.15 3.30 0.65
C ALA A 280 -3.29 3.26 -0.63
N ALA A 281 -3.57 4.13 -1.60
CA ALA A 281 -2.89 4.16 -2.89
C ALA A 281 -1.35 4.22 -2.74
N PRO A 282 -0.58 3.45 -3.52
CA PRO A 282 0.86 3.44 -3.44
C PRO A 282 1.49 4.83 -3.59
N VAL A 283 2.34 5.19 -2.64
CA VAL A 283 2.99 6.50 -2.60
C VAL A 283 3.88 6.68 -3.83
N GLY A 284 3.72 7.83 -4.50
CA GLY A 284 4.50 8.20 -5.68
C GLY A 284 4.00 7.59 -6.99
N TRP A 285 2.93 6.81 -6.97
CA TRP A 285 2.28 6.36 -8.20
C TRP A 285 1.48 7.49 -8.83
N LYS A 286 1.73 7.73 -10.12
CA LYS A 286 0.86 8.51 -11.01
C LYS A 286 -0.03 7.54 -11.80
N LYS A 287 -0.95 8.07 -12.62
CA LYS A 287 -1.82 7.27 -13.49
C LYS A 287 -1.07 6.21 -14.31
N THR A 288 0.15 6.51 -14.77
CA THR A 288 1.00 5.56 -15.50
C THR A 288 2.41 5.51 -14.90
N GLY A 289 2.96 4.30 -14.82
CA GLY A 289 4.32 4.02 -14.39
C GLY A 289 5.36 4.29 -15.47
N LYS A 290 6.65 4.28 -15.07
CA LYS A 290 7.76 4.47 -16.01
C LYS A 290 7.97 3.29 -16.96
N VAL A 291 7.63 2.09 -16.51
CA VAL A 291 7.77 0.85 -17.26
C VAL A 291 6.39 0.39 -17.68
N ASP A 292 6.20 0.27 -18.99
CA ASP A 292 5.01 -0.28 -19.62
C ASP A 292 5.28 -1.76 -19.95
N LEU A 293 4.72 -2.66 -19.15
CA LEU A 293 4.92 -4.10 -19.29
C LEU A 293 4.12 -4.66 -20.47
N PHE A 294 2.93 -4.10 -20.73
CA PHE A 294 2.07 -4.52 -21.83
C PHE A 294 2.69 -4.19 -23.19
N ALA A 295 3.25 -2.99 -23.34
CA ALA A 295 3.96 -2.59 -24.55
C ALA A 295 5.27 -3.37 -24.75
N LYS A 296 5.93 -3.80 -23.67
CA LYS A 296 7.11 -4.68 -23.79
C LYS A 296 6.72 -6.07 -24.27
N ALA A 297 5.73 -6.71 -23.64
CA ALA A 297 5.28 -8.04 -24.02
C ALA A 297 4.66 -8.08 -25.44
N SER A 298 3.90 -7.05 -25.84
CA SER A 298 3.31 -6.97 -27.18
C SER A 298 4.38 -6.93 -28.28
N ARG A 299 5.44 -6.13 -28.06
CA ARG A 299 6.60 -6.08 -28.97
C ARG A 299 7.25 -7.44 -29.17
N LEU A 300 7.35 -8.26 -28.12
CA LEU A 300 7.89 -9.63 -28.22
C LEU A 300 6.97 -10.56 -29.00
N LYS A 301 5.65 -10.38 -28.88
CA LYS A 301 4.64 -11.11 -29.65
C LYS A 301 4.63 -10.74 -31.14
N GLY A 302 5.30 -9.65 -31.52
CA GLY A 302 5.27 -9.09 -32.87
C GLY A 302 3.99 -8.29 -33.18
N VAL A 303 3.36 -7.72 -32.14
CA VAL A 303 2.12 -6.93 -32.21
C VAL A 303 2.34 -5.53 -31.65
#